data_AF-A0A7J8DNX8-F1
#
_entry.id   AF-A0A7J8DNX8-F1
#
_cell.length_a   1.000
_cell.length_b   1.000
_cell.length_c   1.000
_cell.angle_alpha   90.00
_cell.angle_beta   90.00
_cell.angle_gamma   90.00
#
_symmetry.space_group_name_H-M   'P 1'
#
loop_
_entity.id
_entity.type
_entity.pdbx_description
1 polymer ?
#
loop_
_entity_poly.entity_id
_entity_poly.type
_entity_poly.pdbx_seq_one_letter_code
_entity_poly.pdbx_strand_id
1 'polypeptide(L)'
;MNSWQTRSWLRITINYLLGKFIEKLGWLNLLPKESNSQETYGALDLGGASTQITFVPRNQTIESPQNALFFRLYGKDYSVYTHSFLCYGKDQALLQKLTKGILDENGTIKDPCFNRGYSRVMNMSNLYDSPCTRKNLMTLPYHQLQIHGTGNYQQCQESVYKLFNTSYCPYSHCAFNDIFLPQLQGQFGAFSAYYYVMKFLNLTSDKSFSQKQMIDTMEKFCSQSWEELKIHFGEVKEKYLSEYCFSGTYIIALLERGYHFTPDSWKNIHFMGQIRSTDVGWTLGYMLNLTNMIPAEQPLSTPLTHSTYIFLMVLFSLILVAVVVIGLIIFRKPSYFRKDMV
;
A
#
# COMPACT_ATOMS: atom_id res chain seq x y z
N MET A 1 -16.73 9.32 9.89
CA MET A 1 -15.54 9.44 9.03
C MET A 1 -15.85 8.68 7.74
N ASN A 2 -15.88 9.35 6.58
CA ASN A 2 -16.27 8.69 5.32
C ASN A 2 -15.18 7.70 4.91
N SER A 3 -15.54 6.44 4.62
CA SER A 3 -14.56 5.38 4.33
C SER A 3 -13.68 5.68 3.10
N TRP A 4 -14.05 6.65 2.26
CA TRP A 4 -13.25 7.13 1.13
C TRP A 4 -11.97 7.84 1.56
N GLN A 5 -12.00 8.58 2.68
CA GLN A 5 -10.90 9.41 3.15
C GLN A 5 -9.74 8.56 3.67
N THR A 6 -10.01 7.54 4.50
CA THR A 6 -8.97 6.67 5.06
C THR A 6 -8.13 5.97 3.99
N ARG A 7 -8.68 5.73 2.79
CA ARG A 7 -8.04 4.98 1.70
C ARG A 7 -6.90 5.76 1.02
N SER A 8 -7.09 7.05 0.74
CA SER A 8 -6.08 7.87 0.06
C SER A 8 -4.95 8.32 0.98
N TRP A 9 -5.25 8.51 2.27
CA TRP A 9 -4.27 8.99 3.25
C TRP A 9 -3.11 8.02 3.45
N LEU A 10 -3.35 6.70 3.43
CA LEU A 10 -2.28 5.73 3.55
C LEU A 10 -1.28 5.84 2.39
N ARG A 11 -1.76 5.96 1.15
CA ARG A 11 -0.88 6.18 -0.01
C ARG A 11 -0.07 7.47 0.14
N ILE A 12 -0.70 8.54 0.65
CA ILE A 12 -0.01 9.80 0.93
C ILE A 12 1.08 9.60 1.98
N THR A 13 0.79 8.94 3.11
CA THR A 13 1.78 8.62 4.15
C THR A 13 3.02 7.95 3.57
N ILE A 14 2.83 6.86 2.80
CA ILE A 14 3.94 6.05 2.29
C ILE A 14 4.83 6.86 1.34
N ASN A 15 4.21 7.53 0.38
CA ASN A 15 4.94 8.29 -0.62
C ASN A 15 5.59 9.54 -0.04
N TYR A 16 4.98 10.14 0.99
CA TYR A 16 5.58 11.22 1.77
C TYR A 16 6.82 10.74 2.52
N LEU A 17 6.71 9.65 3.28
CA LEU A 17 7.83 9.09 4.06
C LEU A 17 8.98 8.59 3.17
N LEU A 18 8.67 8.02 1.99
CA LEU A 18 9.65 7.61 1.00
C LEU A 18 10.25 8.79 0.21
N GLY A 19 9.70 10.01 0.37
CA GLY A 19 10.14 11.21 -0.36
C GLY A 19 9.86 11.14 -1.87
N LYS A 20 8.78 10.46 -2.28
CA LYS A 20 8.40 10.23 -3.68
C LYS A 20 7.63 11.39 -4.33
N PHE A 21 7.17 12.34 -3.52
CA PHE A 21 6.44 13.51 -4.00
C PHE A 21 7.34 14.70 -4.36
N ILE A 22 8.59 14.71 -3.88
CA ILE A 22 9.51 15.83 -4.07
C ILE A 22 10.56 15.45 -5.11
N GLU A 23 10.62 16.18 -6.22
CA GLU A 23 11.71 16.05 -7.17
C GLU A 23 13.01 16.55 -6.54
N LYS A 24 14.05 15.71 -6.52
CA LYS A 24 15.37 16.13 -6.07
C LYS A 24 16.00 16.98 -7.18
N LEU A 25 16.09 18.29 -6.97
CA LEU A 25 16.85 19.19 -7.85
C LEU A 25 18.31 18.74 -7.92
N GLY A 26 18.81 18.52 -9.14
CA GLY A 26 20.22 18.30 -9.41
C GLY A 26 21.02 19.60 -9.29
N TRP A 27 22.31 19.47 -8.97
CA TRP A 27 23.28 20.56 -8.76
C TRP A 27 23.50 21.52 -9.94
N LEU A 28 22.95 21.23 -11.14
CA LEU A 28 22.82 22.20 -12.24
C LEU A 28 21.35 22.40 -12.61
N ASN A 29 20.78 23.54 -12.23
CA ASN A 29 19.41 24.00 -12.51
C ASN A 29 19.14 24.36 -13.99
N LEU A 30 19.73 23.66 -14.96
CA LEU A 30 19.67 24.07 -16.37
C LEU A 30 19.06 23.03 -17.32
N LEU A 31 18.76 21.83 -16.85
CA LEU A 31 18.00 20.85 -17.63
C LEU A 31 16.96 20.21 -16.70
N PRO A 32 15.65 20.28 -16.99
CA PRO A 32 14.71 19.36 -16.38
C PRO A 32 15.19 17.97 -16.75
N LYS A 33 15.72 17.24 -15.77
CA LYS A 33 16.01 15.82 -15.95
C LYS A 33 14.70 15.22 -16.44
N GLU A 34 14.68 14.62 -17.64
CA GLU A 34 13.50 13.95 -18.19
C GLU A 34 12.80 13.27 -17.04
N SER A 35 11.57 13.68 -16.77
CA SER A 35 10.82 13.22 -15.62
C SER A 35 10.57 11.73 -15.81
N ASN A 36 11.51 10.89 -15.39
CA ASN A 36 11.17 9.60 -14.83
C ASN A 36 10.37 9.94 -13.60
N SER A 37 9.10 10.22 -13.85
CA SER A 37 8.11 10.63 -12.88
C SER A 37 8.27 9.62 -11.76
N GLN A 38 8.74 10.06 -10.59
CA GLN A 38 9.12 9.10 -9.54
C GLN A 38 7.89 8.21 -9.28
N GLU A 39 8.01 6.93 -9.62
CA GLU A 39 6.90 6.00 -9.49
C GLU A 39 6.49 5.99 -8.02
N THR A 40 5.24 6.38 -7.77
CA THR A 40 4.66 6.37 -6.44
C THR A 40 4.28 4.94 -6.08
N TYR A 41 4.48 4.56 -4.83
CA TYR A 41 4.02 3.28 -4.33
C TYR A 41 2.49 3.25 -4.27
N GLY A 42 1.91 2.13 -4.69
CA GLY A 42 0.58 1.73 -4.28
C GLY A 42 0.55 1.35 -2.80
N ALA A 43 -0.63 1.36 -2.21
CA ALA A 43 -0.87 1.03 -0.82
C ALA A 43 -1.90 -0.10 -0.70
N LEU A 44 -1.54 -1.13 0.06
CA LEU A 44 -2.41 -2.23 0.46
C LEU A 44 -2.54 -2.19 1.99
N ASP A 45 -3.77 -2.09 2.48
CA ASP A 45 -4.07 -2.05 3.92
C ASP A 45 -5.00 -3.21 4.27
N LEU A 46 -4.66 -3.98 5.30
CA LEU A 46 -5.53 -5.03 5.81
C LEU A 46 -5.80 -4.81 7.29
N GLY A 47 -7.06 -4.49 7.61
CA GLY A 47 -7.56 -4.42 8.97
C GLY A 47 -8.37 -5.66 9.36
N GLY A 48 -9.00 -5.59 10.54
CA GLY A 48 -9.92 -6.64 11.01
C GLY A 48 -11.25 -6.65 10.26
N ALA A 49 -11.77 -5.49 9.87
CA ALA A 49 -13.10 -5.35 9.27
C ALA A 49 -13.14 -5.00 7.78
N SER A 50 -12.05 -4.48 7.23
CA SER A 50 -11.95 -4.08 5.81
C SER A 50 -10.53 -4.26 5.29
N THR A 51 -10.40 -4.29 3.97
CA THR A 51 -9.12 -4.17 3.26
C THR A 51 -9.21 -3.07 2.21
N GLN A 52 -8.09 -2.46 1.86
CA GLN A 52 -7.99 -1.34 0.93
C GLN A 52 -6.86 -1.56 -0.06
N ILE A 53 -7.09 -1.11 -1.30
CA ILE A 53 -6.09 -1.01 -2.37
C ILE A 53 -6.16 0.40 -2.98
N THR A 54 -5.02 1.06 -3.09
CA THR A 54 -4.93 2.43 -3.63
C THR A 54 -3.65 2.61 -4.45
N PHE A 55 -3.75 3.02 -5.71
CA PHE A 55 -2.59 3.24 -6.59
C PHE A 55 -2.91 4.17 -7.76
N VAL A 56 -1.88 4.64 -8.48
CA VAL A 56 -2.06 5.41 -9.72
C VAL A 56 -1.98 4.44 -10.89
N PRO A 57 -3.07 4.21 -11.64
CA PRO A 57 -3.05 3.37 -12.83
C PRO A 57 -2.27 4.03 -13.96
N ARG A 58 -1.70 3.22 -14.87
CA ARG A 58 -0.99 3.73 -16.06
C ARG A 58 -1.92 4.47 -17.02
N ASN A 59 -3.06 3.84 -17.29
CA ASN A 59 -4.14 4.44 -18.06
C ASN A 59 -4.91 5.35 -17.11
N GLN A 60 -5.00 6.64 -17.46
CA GLN A 60 -5.68 7.63 -16.62
C GLN A 60 -7.20 7.42 -16.57
N THR A 61 -7.74 6.59 -17.46
CA THR A 61 -9.15 6.23 -17.53
C THR A 61 -9.50 5.19 -16.46
N ILE A 62 -10.18 5.63 -15.41
CA ILE A 62 -10.78 4.77 -14.38
C ILE A 62 -12.24 4.57 -14.78
N GLU A 63 -12.61 3.35 -15.19
CA GLU A 63 -13.97 3.02 -15.69
C GLU A 63 -15.06 3.15 -14.61
N SER A 64 -14.65 3.20 -13.34
CA SER A 64 -15.54 3.43 -12.20
C SER A 64 -15.23 4.79 -11.55
N PRO A 65 -15.93 5.88 -11.92
CA PRO A 65 -15.65 7.23 -11.43
C PRO A 65 -15.73 7.36 -9.91
N GLN A 66 -16.62 6.59 -9.28
CA GLN A 66 -16.74 6.51 -7.83
C GLN A 66 -15.46 6.01 -7.15
N ASN A 67 -14.61 5.25 -7.84
CA ASN A 67 -13.33 4.76 -7.35
C ASN A 67 -12.14 5.62 -7.79
N ALA A 68 -12.39 6.73 -8.49
CA ALA A 68 -11.37 7.69 -8.88
C ALA A 68 -11.26 8.83 -7.86
N LEU A 69 -10.04 9.20 -7.53
CA LEU A 69 -9.72 10.41 -6.78
C LEU A 69 -8.70 11.23 -7.56
N PHE A 70 -8.99 12.52 -7.72
CA PHE A 70 -8.12 13.47 -8.41
C PHE A 70 -7.62 14.50 -7.41
N PHE A 71 -6.32 14.67 -7.32
CA PHE A 71 -5.71 15.70 -6.49
C PHE A 71 -4.33 16.10 -7.01
N ARG A 72 -3.90 17.29 -6.62
CA ARG A 72 -2.61 17.87 -7.01
C ARG A 72 -1.72 18.00 -5.78
N LEU A 73 -0.49 17.47 -5.84
CA LEU A 73 0.50 17.60 -4.78
C LEU A 73 1.83 18.00 -5.39
N TYR A 74 2.49 19.00 -4.81
CA TYR A 74 3.83 19.45 -5.22
C TYR A 74 3.96 19.70 -6.74
N GLY A 75 2.98 20.38 -7.33
CA GLY A 75 2.93 20.77 -8.74
C GLY A 75 2.54 19.65 -9.71
N LYS A 76 2.17 18.47 -9.20
CA LYS A 76 1.82 17.31 -10.01
C LYS A 76 0.40 16.83 -9.75
N ASP A 77 -0.33 16.58 -10.85
CA ASP A 77 -1.67 15.99 -10.80
C ASP A 77 -1.60 14.47 -10.68
N TYR A 78 -2.45 13.92 -9.82
CA TYR A 78 -2.57 12.48 -9.60
C TYR A 78 -4.02 12.06 -9.83
N SER A 79 -4.21 11.13 -10.78
CA SER A 79 -5.42 10.31 -10.90
C SER A 79 -5.19 9.00 -10.15
N VAL A 80 -5.88 8.81 -9.04
CA VAL A 80 -5.68 7.70 -8.11
C VAL A 80 -6.91 6.81 -8.10
N TYR A 81 -6.70 5.52 -8.35
CA TYR A 81 -7.71 4.51 -8.07
C TYR A 81 -7.69 4.14 -6.59
N THR A 82 -8.86 4.03 -5.98
CA THR A 82 -9.00 3.54 -4.61
C THR A 82 -10.29 2.77 -4.37
N HIS A 83 -10.18 1.66 -3.64
CA HIS A 83 -11.33 0.90 -3.17
C HIS A 83 -11.12 0.36 -1.75
N SER A 84 -12.21 0.25 -1.00
CA SER A 84 -12.24 -0.45 0.28
C SER A 84 -13.32 -1.52 0.26
N PHE A 85 -12.89 -2.75 0.50
CA PHE A 85 -13.76 -3.91 0.60
C PHE A 85 -14.16 -4.07 2.07
N LEU A 86 -15.29 -3.49 2.44
CA LEU A 86 -15.89 -3.69 3.76
C LEU A 86 -16.26 -5.17 3.93
N CYS A 87 -16.12 -5.70 5.15
CA CYS A 87 -16.27 -7.12 5.49
C CYS A 87 -15.16 -8.06 4.98
N TYR A 88 -14.19 -7.54 4.22
CA TYR A 88 -13.01 -8.27 3.76
C TYR A 88 -11.74 -7.92 4.56
N GLY A 89 -11.91 -7.44 5.80
CA GLY A 89 -10.84 -7.51 6.78
C GLY A 89 -10.70 -8.94 7.31
N LYS A 90 -9.52 -9.32 7.80
CA LYS A 90 -9.23 -10.72 8.14
C LYS A 90 -10.22 -11.32 9.15
N ASP A 91 -10.65 -10.56 10.16
CA ASP A 91 -11.54 -11.07 11.21
C ASP A 91 -12.94 -11.30 10.66
N GLN A 92 -13.45 -10.37 9.85
CA GLN A 92 -14.77 -10.49 9.23
C GLN A 92 -14.78 -11.54 8.11
N ALA A 93 -13.68 -11.69 7.38
CA ALA A 93 -13.52 -12.76 6.41
C ALA A 93 -13.54 -14.14 7.07
N LEU A 94 -12.91 -14.29 8.24
CA LEU A 94 -12.97 -15.53 9.03
C LEU A 94 -14.42 -15.86 9.41
N LEU A 95 -15.16 -14.88 9.96
CA LEU A 95 -16.56 -15.09 10.32
C LEU A 95 -17.42 -15.47 9.10
N GLN A 96 -17.25 -14.78 7.97
CA GLN A 96 -17.93 -15.11 6.72
C GLN A 96 -17.57 -16.53 6.24
N LYS A 97 -16.31 -16.95 6.35
CA LYS A 97 -15.89 -18.32 6.00
C LYS A 97 -16.58 -19.35 6.88
N LEU A 98 -16.64 -19.10 8.18
CA LEU A 98 -17.30 -19.99 9.14
C LEU A 98 -18.80 -20.13 8.86
N THR A 99 -19.49 -19.06 8.42
CA THR A 99 -20.91 -19.17 8.00
C THR A 99 -21.14 -20.08 6.80
N LYS A 100 -20.10 -20.32 5.99
CA LYS A 100 -20.12 -21.20 4.82
C LYS A 100 -19.57 -22.61 5.13
N GLY A 101 -19.18 -22.86 6.37
CA GLY A 101 -18.66 -24.15 6.82
C GLY A 101 -19.76 -25.20 6.90
N ILE A 102 -19.39 -26.47 6.68
CA ILE A 102 -20.31 -27.60 6.82
C ILE A 102 -20.27 -28.04 8.29
N LEU A 103 -21.45 -28.04 8.92
CA LEU A 103 -21.65 -28.51 10.28
C LEU A 103 -21.96 -30.00 10.29
N ASP A 104 -21.41 -30.72 11.26
CA ASP A 104 -21.86 -32.06 11.57
C ASP A 104 -23.10 -32.05 12.50
N GLU A 105 -23.60 -33.25 12.83
CA GLU A 105 -24.77 -33.46 13.68
C GLU A 105 -24.63 -32.88 15.09
N ASN A 106 -23.40 -32.61 15.55
CA ASN A 106 -23.10 -32.08 16.87
C ASN A 106 -22.82 -30.57 16.86
N GLY A 107 -23.04 -29.89 15.72
CA GLY A 107 -22.72 -28.46 15.59
C GLY A 107 -21.21 -28.19 15.56
N THR A 108 -20.41 -29.17 15.13
CA THR A 108 -18.97 -29.05 14.98
C THR A 108 -18.60 -28.75 13.53
N ILE A 109 -17.69 -27.79 13.32
CA ILE A 109 -17.01 -27.53 12.04
C ILE A 109 -15.59 -28.07 12.13
N LYS A 110 -15.25 -28.99 11.23
CA LYS A 110 -13.87 -29.39 10.97
C LYS A 110 -13.26 -28.39 9.99
N ASP A 111 -12.36 -27.55 10.48
CA ASP A 111 -11.86 -26.40 9.74
C ASP A 111 -10.38 -26.56 9.37
N PRO A 112 -10.04 -26.59 8.07
CA PRO A 112 -8.66 -26.76 7.61
C PRO A 112 -7.77 -25.54 7.86
N CYS A 113 -8.35 -24.37 8.14
CA CYS A 113 -7.62 -23.14 8.39
C CYS A 113 -7.11 -22.98 9.83
N PHE A 114 -7.40 -23.95 10.70
CA PHE A 114 -6.84 -24.02 12.04
C PHE A 114 -5.96 -25.26 12.16
N ASN A 115 -4.85 -25.12 12.90
CA ASN A 115 -3.87 -26.18 13.11
C ASN A 115 -4.49 -27.43 13.75
N ARG A 116 -3.95 -28.60 13.40
CA ARG A 116 -4.45 -29.89 13.88
C ARG A 116 -4.43 -29.95 15.41
N GLY A 117 -5.56 -30.30 16.01
CA GLY A 117 -5.72 -30.41 17.47
C GLY A 117 -6.09 -29.09 18.16
N TYR A 118 -6.19 -27.98 17.43
CA TYR A 118 -6.81 -26.76 17.95
C TYR A 118 -8.32 -26.98 18.08
N SER A 119 -8.91 -26.57 19.20
CA SER A 119 -10.36 -26.57 19.39
C SER A 119 -10.80 -25.30 20.09
N ARG A 120 -11.92 -24.73 19.61
CA ARG A 120 -12.52 -23.53 20.20
C ARG A 120 -14.03 -23.61 20.14
N VAL A 121 -14.67 -23.27 21.25
CA VAL A 121 -16.12 -23.04 21.29
C VAL A 121 -16.39 -21.56 21.06
N MET A 122 -17.30 -21.26 20.15
CA MET A 122 -17.75 -19.92 19.82
C MET A 122 -19.26 -19.82 20.02
N ASN A 123 -19.73 -18.77 20.70
CA ASN A 123 -21.16 -18.50 20.74
C ASN A 123 -21.64 -18.06 19.36
N MET A 124 -22.77 -18.59 18.91
CA MET A 124 -23.31 -18.27 17.59
C MET A 124 -23.70 -16.79 17.45
N SER A 125 -24.03 -16.10 18.55
CA SER A 125 -24.21 -14.63 18.56
C SER A 125 -22.99 -13.89 18.00
N ASN A 126 -21.77 -14.34 18.30
CA ASN A 126 -20.55 -13.73 17.75
C ASN A 126 -20.47 -13.83 16.22
N LEU A 127 -21.11 -14.85 15.62
CA LEU A 127 -21.26 -14.92 14.15
C LEU A 127 -22.34 -13.95 13.68
N TYR A 128 -23.52 -13.89 14.30
CA TYR A 128 -24.67 -13.15 13.76
C TYR A 128 -24.72 -11.66 14.13
N ASP A 129 -24.02 -11.25 15.18
CA ASP A 129 -23.93 -9.86 15.61
C ASP A 129 -23.21 -9.00 14.57
N SER A 130 -22.30 -9.60 13.80
CA SER A 130 -21.62 -8.89 12.73
C SER A 130 -22.56 -8.59 11.54
N PRO A 131 -22.60 -7.33 11.07
CA PRO A 131 -23.30 -6.97 9.84
C PRO A 131 -22.83 -7.76 8.59
N CYS A 132 -21.61 -8.30 8.62
CA CYS A 132 -20.98 -8.99 7.50
C CYS A 132 -21.51 -10.41 7.25
N THR A 133 -22.19 -10.99 8.23
CA THR A 133 -22.61 -12.39 8.26
C THR A 133 -24.12 -12.52 8.49
N ARG A 134 -24.77 -11.47 8.98
CA ARG A 134 -26.22 -11.41 9.25
C ARG A 134 -27.10 -11.82 8.07
N LYS A 135 -26.67 -11.66 6.82
CA LYS A 135 -27.47 -12.04 5.64
C LYS A 135 -27.40 -13.54 5.29
N ASN A 136 -26.39 -14.26 5.79
CA ASN A 136 -26.14 -15.67 5.47
C ASN A 136 -26.71 -16.60 6.56
N LEU A 137 -27.78 -16.18 7.23
CA LEU A 137 -28.42 -16.91 8.32
C LEU A 137 -29.08 -18.18 7.78
N MET A 138 -28.40 -19.31 7.89
CA MET A 138 -29.08 -20.57 8.14
C MET A 138 -29.53 -20.55 9.61
N THR A 139 -30.84 -20.65 9.86
CA THR A 139 -31.38 -20.87 11.20
C THR A 139 -30.96 -22.25 11.68
N LEU A 140 -29.77 -22.32 12.27
CA LEU A 140 -29.22 -23.54 12.82
C LEU A 140 -29.74 -23.71 14.26
N PRO A 141 -30.09 -24.94 14.70
CA PRO A 141 -30.67 -25.18 16.02
C PRO A 141 -29.67 -25.06 17.19
N TYR A 142 -28.44 -24.62 16.92
CA TYR A 142 -27.34 -24.63 17.88
C TYR A 142 -27.00 -23.22 18.39
N HIS A 143 -26.83 -23.11 19.71
CA HIS A 143 -26.41 -21.87 20.38
C HIS A 143 -24.89 -21.69 20.39
N GLN A 144 -24.15 -22.79 20.22
CA GLN A 144 -22.70 -22.82 20.23
C GLN A 144 -22.20 -23.54 18.99
N LEU A 145 -21.08 -23.04 18.47
CA LEU A 145 -20.33 -23.59 17.37
C LEU A 145 -19.02 -24.13 17.92
N GLN A 146 -18.72 -25.41 17.66
CA GLN A 146 -17.43 -25.98 18.01
C GLN A 146 -16.53 -26.07 16.78
N ILE A 147 -15.38 -25.42 16.82
CA ILE A 147 -14.40 -25.41 15.74
C ILE A 147 -13.30 -26.42 16.10
N HIS A 148 -12.98 -27.32 15.18
CA HIS A 148 -11.89 -28.28 15.30
C HIS A 148 -10.94 -28.14 14.13
N GLY A 149 -9.68 -27.82 14.41
CA GLY A 149 -8.65 -27.62 13.39
C GLY A 149 -8.16 -28.94 12.79
N THR A 150 -8.07 -29.00 11.47
CA THR A 150 -7.51 -30.15 10.73
C THR A 150 -6.16 -29.85 10.10
N GLY A 151 -5.78 -28.58 9.95
CA GLY A 151 -4.45 -28.16 9.53
C GLY A 151 -4.09 -28.53 8.09
N ASN A 152 -4.83 -28.02 7.10
CA ASN A 152 -4.57 -28.29 5.69
C ASN A 152 -4.63 -27.00 4.87
N TYR A 153 -3.49 -26.54 4.36
CA TYR A 153 -3.40 -25.28 3.64
C TYR A 153 -4.26 -25.25 2.38
N GLN A 154 -4.24 -26.30 1.57
CA GLN A 154 -4.93 -26.33 0.27
C GLN A 154 -6.45 -26.29 0.45
N GLN A 155 -6.99 -27.11 1.36
CA GLN A 155 -8.42 -27.06 1.72
C GLN A 155 -8.80 -25.73 2.37
N CYS A 156 -7.90 -25.15 3.16
CA CYS A 156 -8.12 -23.80 3.71
C CYS A 156 -8.22 -22.77 2.58
N GLN A 157 -7.29 -22.79 1.63
CA GLN A 157 -7.25 -21.89 0.47
C GLN A 157 -8.52 -22.02 -0.37
N GLU A 158 -8.96 -23.23 -0.68
CA GLU A 158 -10.22 -23.48 -1.38
C GLU A 158 -11.43 -22.92 -0.63
N SER A 159 -11.47 -23.09 0.70
CA SER A 159 -12.54 -22.53 1.52
C SER A 159 -12.54 -21.00 1.54
N VAL A 160 -11.36 -20.38 1.49
CA VAL A 160 -11.18 -18.93 1.42
C VAL A 160 -11.55 -18.38 0.04
N TYR A 161 -11.23 -19.09 -1.05
CA TYR A 161 -11.59 -18.66 -2.40
C TYR A 161 -13.10 -18.49 -2.60
N LYS A 162 -13.92 -19.25 -1.87
CA LYS A 162 -15.39 -19.10 -1.85
C LYS A 162 -15.87 -17.75 -1.30
N LEU A 163 -14.99 -16.93 -0.72
CA LEU A 163 -15.31 -15.57 -0.27
C LEU A 163 -15.31 -14.54 -1.40
N PHE A 164 -14.61 -14.84 -2.51
CA PHE A 164 -14.44 -13.92 -3.63
C PHE A 164 -15.34 -14.35 -4.79
N ASN A 165 -16.38 -13.55 -5.09
CA ASN A 165 -17.17 -13.79 -6.29
C ASN A 165 -16.44 -13.18 -7.49
N THR A 166 -16.01 -14.02 -8.42
CA THR A 166 -15.33 -13.60 -9.66
C THR A 166 -16.12 -14.03 -10.91
N SER A 167 -17.41 -14.35 -10.78
CA SER A 167 -18.23 -14.92 -11.86
C SER A 167 -18.75 -13.87 -12.84
N TYR A 168 -18.91 -12.62 -12.39
CA TYR A 168 -19.41 -11.51 -13.19
C TYR A 168 -18.45 -10.31 -13.05
N CYS A 169 -18.31 -9.53 -14.11
CA CYS A 169 -17.56 -8.29 -14.12
C CYS A 169 -18.15 -7.36 -15.18
N PRO A 170 -18.73 -6.21 -14.81
CA PRO A 170 -19.31 -5.25 -15.75
C PRO A 170 -18.28 -4.31 -16.37
N TYR A 171 -16.99 -4.49 -16.05
CA TYR A 171 -15.87 -3.64 -16.46
C TYR A 171 -14.84 -4.45 -17.27
N SER A 172 -13.79 -3.80 -17.79
CA SER A 172 -12.69 -4.51 -18.46
C SER A 172 -12.01 -5.54 -17.55
N HIS A 173 -11.77 -5.15 -16.31
CA HIS A 173 -11.18 -5.98 -15.26
C HIS A 173 -11.82 -5.65 -13.92
N CYS A 174 -12.07 -6.68 -13.11
CA CYS A 174 -12.58 -6.54 -11.76
C CYS A 174 -11.64 -7.22 -10.77
N ALA A 175 -11.66 -6.75 -9.52
CA ALA A 175 -11.15 -7.50 -8.39
C ALA A 175 -12.06 -8.72 -8.15
N PHE A 176 -13.03 -8.54 -7.24
CA PHE A 176 -14.10 -9.48 -6.94
C PHE A 176 -15.37 -8.69 -6.59
N ASN A 177 -16.52 -9.36 -6.61
CA ASN A 177 -17.86 -8.79 -6.39
C ASN A 177 -18.14 -7.59 -7.31
N ASP A 178 -17.83 -7.73 -8.61
CA ASP A 178 -18.16 -6.75 -9.65
C ASP A 178 -17.46 -5.39 -9.49
N ILE A 179 -16.43 -5.32 -8.65
CA ILE A 179 -15.68 -4.08 -8.40
C ILE A 179 -14.56 -3.93 -9.43
N PHE A 180 -14.62 -2.85 -10.22
CA PHE A 180 -13.56 -2.46 -11.15
C PHE A 180 -12.19 -2.44 -10.46
N LEU A 181 -11.18 -3.03 -11.10
CA LEU A 181 -9.78 -2.95 -10.69
C LEU A 181 -8.92 -2.67 -11.93
N PRO A 182 -8.23 -1.52 -12.01
CA PRO A 182 -7.28 -1.27 -13.09
C PRO A 182 -6.14 -2.28 -13.08
N GLN A 183 -5.49 -2.45 -14.23
CA GLN A 183 -4.27 -3.26 -14.31
C GLN A 183 -3.22 -2.75 -13.31
N LEU A 184 -2.71 -3.67 -12.49
CA LEU A 184 -1.70 -3.35 -11.48
C LEU A 184 -0.39 -2.92 -12.15
N GLN A 185 0.22 -1.85 -11.64
CA GLN A 185 1.59 -1.48 -12.00
C GLN A 185 2.34 -0.86 -10.83
N GLY A 186 3.66 -0.82 -10.96
CA GLY A 186 4.55 -0.20 -9.98
C GLY A 186 4.71 -1.07 -8.73
N GLN A 187 5.28 -0.44 -7.70
CA GLN A 187 5.56 -1.08 -6.41
C GLN A 187 4.40 -0.84 -5.43
N PHE A 188 4.11 -1.81 -4.57
CA PHE A 188 3.06 -1.74 -3.56
C PHE A 188 3.65 -1.94 -2.17
N GLY A 189 3.33 -1.03 -1.24
CA GLY A 189 3.55 -1.28 0.18
C GLY A 189 2.32 -1.96 0.78
N ALA A 190 2.53 -3.03 1.54
CA ALA A 190 1.48 -3.76 2.25
C ALA A 190 1.68 -3.62 3.77
N PHE A 191 0.67 -3.06 4.45
CA PHE A 191 0.76 -2.59 5.83
C PHE A 191 -0.25 -3.28 6.75
N SER A 192 -0.24 -2.89 8.03
CA SER A 192 -1.17 -3.38 9.03
C SER A 192 -1.10 -4.91 9.13
N ALA A 193 -2.23 -5.63 9.06
CA ALA A 193 -2.23 -7.08 9.21
C ALA A 193 -1.45 -7.80 8.11
N TYR A 194 -1.28 -7.21 6.91
CA TYR A 194 -0.37 -7.77 5.91
C TYR A 194 1.05 -7.91 6.49
N TYR A 195 1.57 -6.84 7.08
CA TYR A 195 2.91 -6.84 7.67
C TYR A 195 3.01 -7.75 8.89
N TYR A 196 2.11 -7.63 9.87
CA TYR A 196 2.27 -8.38 11.13
C TYR A 196 2.12 -9.90 10.94
N VAL A 197 1.25 -10.35 10.03
CA VAL A 197 1.12 -11.77 9.70
C VAL A 197 2.37 -12.27 8.98
N MET A 198 2.82 -11.56 7.95
CA MET A 198 4.04 -11.95 7.22
C MET A 198 5.29 -11.89 8.09
N LYS A 199 5.37 -10.94 9.02
CA LYS A 199 6.49 -10.82 9.95
C LYS A 199 6.57 -12.02 10.88
N PHE A 200 5.42 -12.46 11.42
CA PHE A 200 5.36 -13.65 12.26
C PHE A 200 5.86 -14.90 11.51
N LEU A 201 5.52 -15.01 10.22
CA LEU A 201 5.98 -16.10 9.35
C LEU A 201 7.41 -15.92 8.82
N ASN A 202 8.11 -14.87 9.25
CA ASN A 202 9.45 -14.50 8.79
C ASN A 202 9.56 -14.24 7.27
N LEU A 203 8.51 -13.64 6.69
CA LEU A 203 8.35 -13.32 5.27
C LEU A 203 8.47 -11.81 4.96
N THR A 204 9.13 -11.04 5.83
CA THR A 204 9.28 -9.56 5.70
C THR A 204 10.72 -9.09 5.61
N SER A 205 11.68 -9.97 5.34
CA SER A 205 13.10 -9.63 5.16
C SER A 205 13.34 -8.73 3.94
N ASP A 206 14.53 -8.11 3.84
CA ASP A 206 14.91 -7.18 2.74
C ASP A 206 14.92 -7.82 1.34
N LYS A 207 14.68 -9.14 1.24
CA LYS A 207 14.56 -9.87 -0.03
C LYS A 207 13.08 -10.10 -0.33
N SER A 208 12.66 -9.80 -1.56
CA SER A 208 11.31 -10.15 -2.03
C SER A 208 11.15 -11.68 -2.06
N PHE A 209 10.19 -12.21 -1.31
CA PHE A 209 9.83 -13.62 -1.35
C PHE A 209 8.95 -13.90 -2.57
N SER A 210 9.17 -15.03 -3.25
CA SER A 210 8.27 -15.47 -4.31
C SER A 210 6.95 -15.99 -3.73
N GLN A 211 5.89 -15.93 -4.53
CA GLN A 211 4.58 -16.49 -4.14
C GLN A 211 4.71 -17.95 -3.69
N LYS A 212 5.51 -18.74 -4.40
CA LYS A 212 5.78 -20.15 -4.06
C LYS A 212 6.40 -20.30 -2.67
N GLN A 213 7.40 -19.50 -2.32
CA GLN A 213 8.03 -19.56 -0.99
C GLN A 213 7.04 -19.24 0.14
N MET A 214 6.12 -18.31 -0.10
CA MET A 214 5.07 -17.99 0.86
C MET A 214 4.10 -19.17 1.03
N ILE A 215 3.68 -19.79 -0.08
CA ILE A 215 2.83 -20.98 -0.07
C ILE A 215 3.52 -22.14 0.68
N ASP A 216 4.78 -22.45 0.35
CA ASP A 216 5.54 -23.53 1.01
C ASP A 216 5.66 -23.28 2.53
N THR A 217 5.85 -22.01 2.93
CA THR A 217 5.89 -21.62 4.35
C THR A 217 4.54 -21.83 5.04
N MET A 218 3.45 -21.49 4.35
CA MET A 218 2.09 -21.66 4.86
C MET A 218 1.68 -23.14 4.97
N GLU A 219 2.03 -23.96 3.98
CA GLU A 219 1.79 -25.42 4.02
C GLU A 219 2.49 -26.05 5.22
N LYS A 220 3.75 -25.68 5.45
CA LYS A 220 4.50 -26.11 6.63
C LYS A 220 3.86 -25.63 7.92
N PHE A 221 3.52 -24.34 8.03
CA PHE A 221 2.94 -23.79 9.25
C PHE A 221 1.57 -24.39 9.59
N CYS A 222 0.66 -24.49 8.61
CA CYS A 222 -0.70 -24.97 8.82
C CYS A 222 -0.75 -26.47 9.21
N SER A 223 0.23 -27.27 8.78
CA SER A 223 0.30 -28.71 9.09
C SER A 223 0.85 -29.03 10.48
N GLN A 224 1.47 -28.06 11.16
CA GLN A 224 1.95 -28.24 12.54
C GLN A 224 0.79 -28.51 13.50
N SER A 225 1.04 -29.32 14.53
CA SER A 225 0.06 -29.55 15.58
C SER A 225 -0.08 -28.32 16.48
N TRP A 226 -1.25 -28.15 17.08
CA TRP A 226 -1.49 -27.05 18.02
C TRP A 226 -0.59 -27.13 19.26
N GLU A 227 -0.23 -28.34 19.70
CA GLU A 227 0.70 -28.56 20.80
C GLU A 227 2.12 -28.08 20.48
N GLU A 228 2.64 -28.45 19.30
CA GLU A 228 3.94 -27.97 18.83
C GLU A 228 3.98 -26.44 18.73
N LEU A 229 2.91 -25.82 18.24
CA LEU A 229 2.84 -24.36 18.14
C LEU A 229 2.86 -23.67 19.51
N LYS A 230 2.14 -24.21 20.50
CA LYS A 230 2.17 -23.66 21.87
C LYS A 230 3.56 -23.77 22.51
N ILE A 231 4.32 -24.82 22.20
CA ILE A 231 5.69 -24.99 22.70
C ILE A 231 6.63 -23.98 22.03
N HIS A 232 6.59 -23.87 20.70
CA HIS A 232 7.51 -23.00 19.96
C HIS A 232 7.17 -21.50 20.05
N PHE A 233 5.89 -21.15 20.22
CA PHE A 233 5.39 -19.77 20.19
C PHE A 233 4.59 -19.41 21.45
N GLY A 234 4.91 -19.99 22.60
CA GLY A 234 4.17 -19.81 23.85
C GLY A 234 4.06 -18.36 24.35
N GLU A 235 4.94 -17.46 23.89
CA GLU A 235 4.89 -16.03 24.20
C GLU A 235 3.80 -15.28 23.39
N VAL A 236 3.38 -15.84 22.26
CA VAL A 236 2.35 -15.24 21.41
C VAL A 236 0.98 -15.58 21.98
N LYS A 237 0.14 -14.55 22.19
CA LYS A 237 -1.22 -14.77 22.69
C LYS A 237 -1.99 -15.71 21.76
N GLU A 238 -2.63 -16.73 22.36
CA GLU A 238 -3.37 -17.78 21.66
C GLU A 238 -4.39 -17.23 20.64
N LYS A 239 -5.05 -16.11 20.95
CA LYS A 239 -5.98 -15.42 20.04
C LYS A 239 -5.33 -15.11 18.68
N TYR A 240 -4.07 -14.68 18.67
CA TYR A 240 -3.35 -14.38 17.42
C TYR A 240 -2.74 -15.65 16.81
N LEU A 241 -2.12 -16.48 17.65
CA LEU A 241 -1.42 -17.68 17.21
C LEU A 241 -2.34 -18.65 16.45
N SER A 242 -3.55 -18.87 16.97
CA SER A 242 -4.55 -19.75 16.34
C SER A 242 -5.09 -19.24 15.00
N GLU A 243 -4.94 -17.95 14.71
CA GLU A 243 -5.47 -17.33 13.50
C GLU A 243 -4.43 -17.18 12.37
N TYR A 244 -3.15 -17.49 12.59
CA TYR A 244 -2.12 -17.25 11.59
C TYR A 244 -2.22 -18.15 10.36
N CYS A 245 -2.64 -19.42 10.51
CA CYS A 245 -2.87 -20.29 9.35
C CYS A 245 -3.96 -19.69 8.45
N PHE A 246 -5.13 -19.39 9.01
CA PHE A 246 -6.19 -18.66 8.29
C PHE A 246 -5.70 -17.32 7.71
N SER A 247 -5.06 -16.47 8.52
CA SER A 247 -4.71 -15.10 8.13
C SER A 247 -3.68 -15.07 7.01
N GLY A 248 -2.68 -15.95 7.06
CA GLY A 248 -1.67 -16.07 6.01
C GLY A 248 -2.29 -16.60 4.70
N THR A 249 -3.12 -17.65 4.78
CA THR A 249 -3.85 -18.16 3.61
C THR A 249 -4.80 -17.11 3.04
N TYR A 250 -5.48 -16.34 3.90
CA TYR A 250 -6.37 -15.25 3.49
C TYR A 250 -5.63 -14.14 2.74
N ILE A 251 -4.46 -13.73 3.24
CA ILE A 251 -3.63 -12.73 2.57
C ILE A 251 -3.20 -13.22 1.19
N ILE A 252 -2.68 -14.45 1.08
CA ILE A 252 -2.24 -14.99 -0.20
C ILE A 252 -3.41 -15.04 -1.18
N ALA A 253 -4.55 -15.59 -0.74
CA ALA A 253 -5.74 -15.69 -1.56
C ALA A 253 -6.31 -14.32 -1.98
N LEU A 254 -6.29 -13.32 -1.09
CA LEU A 254 -6.74 -11.97 -1.40
C LEU A 254 -5.83 -11.30 -2.45
N LEU A 255 -4.50 -11.43 -2.32
CA LEU A 255 -3.56 -10.86 -3.28
C LEU A 255 -3.65 -11.57 -4.63
N GLU A 256 -3.71 -12.89 -4.64
CA GLU A 256 -3.75 -13.72 -5.86
C GLU A 256 -5.11 -13.69 -6.55
N ARG A 257 -6.18 -14.11 -5.85
CA ARG A 257 -7.51 -14.28 -6.45
C ARG A 257 -8.34 -13.00 -6.40
N GLY A 258 -8.13 -12.17 -5.37
CA GLY A 258 -8.88 -10.94 -5.19
C GLY A 258 -8.32 -9.77 -5.98
N TYR A 259 -7.01 -9.53 -5.87
CA TYR A 259 -6.33 -8.40 -6.52
C TYR A 259 -5.57 -8.78 -7.78
N HIS A 260 -5.53 -10.07 -8.14
CA HIS A 260 -4.91 -10.57 -9.36
C HIS A 260 -3.40 -10.31 -9.45
N PHE A 261 -2.70 -10.31 -8.31
CA PHE A 261 -1.24 -10.35 -8.31
C PHE A 261 -0.77 -11.71 -8.82
N THR A 262 -0.15 -11.71 -10.00
CA THR A 262 0.52 -12.85 -10.62
C THR A 262 1.90 -13.11 -10.01
N PRO A 263 2.52 -14.29 -10.22
CA PRO A 263 3.90 -14.56 -9.81
C PRO A 263 4.90 -13.46 -10.21
N ASP A 264 4.73 -12.87 -11.40
CA ASP A 264 5.61 -11.82 -11.92
C ASP A 264 5.41 -10.48 -11.20
N SER A 265 4.18 -10.15 -10.81
CA SER A 265 3.85 -8.91 -10.08
C SER A 265 4.02 -9.04 -8.57
N TRP A 266 4.09 -10.26 -8.04
CA TRP A 266 4.24 -10.54 -6.61
C TRP A 266 5.50 -9.90 -6.00
N LYS A 267 6.60 -9.90 -6.77
CA LYS A 267 7.88 -9.27 -6.38
C LYS A 267 7.77 -7.75 -6.15
N ASN A 268 6.70 -7.13 -6.63
CA ASN A 268 6.46 -5.70 -6.44
C ASN A 268 5.77 -5.38 -5.12
N ILE A 269 5.39 -6.39 -4.33
CA ILE A 269 4.76 -6.23 -3.02
C ILE A 269 5.83 -6.21 -1.93
N HIS A 270 5.81 -5.16 -1.12
CA HIS A 270 6.73 -4.95 0.00
C HIS A 270 5.94 -4.90 1.30
N PHE A 271 6.11 -5.88 2.16
CA PHE A 271 5.46 -5.92 3.47
C PHE A 271 6.20 -5.03 4.45
N MET A 272 5.59 -3.91 4.84
CA MET A 272 6.24 -2.82 5.55
C MET A 272 5.52 -2.53 6.87
N GLY A 273 6.27 -2.49 7.97
CA GLY A 273 5.73 -2.07 9.27
C GLY A 273 6.02 -0.60 9.57
N GLN A 274 7.26 -0.20 9.30
CA GLN A 274 7.77 1.13 9.58
C GLN A 274 8.57 1.65 8.39
N ILE A 275 8.49 2.96 8.14
CA ILE A 275 9.36 3.67 7.18
C ILE A 275 10.04 4.80 7.97
N ARG A 276 11.38 4.82 7.99
CA ARG A 276 12.18 5.79 8.76
C ARG A 276 11.74 5.88 10.23
N SER A 277 11.57 4.72 10.87
CA SER A 277 11.13 4.59 12.27
C SER A 277 9.75 5.19 12.59
N THR A 278 8.95 5.46 11.56
CA THR A 278 7.55 5.91 11.70
C THR A 278 6.63 4.75 11.34
N ASP A 279 5.69 4.42 12.23
CA ASP A 279 4.64 3.43 11.95
C ASP A 279 3.79 3.90 10.78
N VAL A 280 3.59 3.02 9.81
CA VAL A 280 2.89 3.37 8.59
C VAL A 280 1.41 3.09 8.74
N GLY A 281 0.62 4.14 8.62
CA GLY A 281 -0.83 4.11 8.65
C GLY A 281 -1.45 5.32 7.95
N TRP A 282 -2.77 5.35 7.85
CA TRP A 282 -3.51 6.48 7.27
C TRP A 282 -3.45 7.75 8.13
N THR A 283 -3.04 7.64 9.40
CA THR A 283 -3.05 8.75 10.37
C THR A 283 -2.13 9.91 9.97
N LEU A 284 -0.92 9.64 9.47
CA LEU A 284 0.01 10.69 9.06
C LEU A 284 -0.51 11.47 7.86
N GLY A 285 -0.94 10.79 6.79
CA GLY A 285 -1.51 11.43 5.61
C GLY A 285 -2.77 12.24 5.94
N TYR A 286 -3.59 11.76 6.87
CA TYR A 286 -4.75 12.49 7.35
C TYR A 286 -4.35 13.77 8.10
N MET A 287 -3.39 13.68 9.02
CA MET A 287 -2.85 14.82 9.76
C MET A 287 -2.27 15.86 8.79
N LEU A 288 -1.39 15.45 7.88
CA LEU A 288 -0.76 16.33 6.90
C LEU A 288 -1.77 17.08 6.03
N ASN A 289 -2.88 16.43 5.69
CA ASN A 289 -3.96 17.07 4.95
C ASN A 289 -4.75 18.06 5.82
N LEU A 290 -5.12 17.67 7.04
CA LEU A 290 -5.86 18.56 7.95
C LEU A 290 -5.06 19.81 8.35
N THR A 291 -3.73 19.70 8.42
CA THR A 291 -2.84 20.81 8.75
C THR A 291 -2.39 21.61 7.53
N ASN A 292 -2.90 21.31 6.32
CA ASN A 292 -2.49 21.92 5.05
C ASN A 292 -0.96 21.89 4.83
N MET A 293 -0.29 20.85 5.32
CA MET A 293 1.17 20.67 5.18
C MET A 293 1.57 20.00 3.86
N ILE A 294 0.60 19.69 2.99
CA ILE A 294 0.84 19.17 1.65
C ILE A 294 0.42 20.24 0.64
N PRO A 295 1.37 21.05 0.12
CA PRO A 295 1.04 22.09 -0.83
C PRO A 295 0.67 21.50 -2.19
N ALA A 296 -0.27 22.16 -2.89
CA ALA A 296 -0.65 21.79 -4.25
C ALA A 296 0.47 22.08 -5.26
N GLU A 297 1.25 23.15 -5.04
CA GLU A 297 2.39 23.55 -5.88
C GLU A 297 3.72 23.35 -5.15
N GLN A 298 4.81 23.20 -5.90
CA GLN A 298 6.13 23.24 -5.28
C GLN A 298 6.41 24.63 -4.71
N PRO A 299 7.02 24.75 -3.52
CA PRO A 299 7.48 26.04 -3.04
C PRO A 299 8.48 26.63 -4.06
N LEU A 300 8.38 27.93 -4.35
CA LEU A 300 9.30 28.61 -5.26
C LEU A 300 10.74 28.36 -4.81
N SER A 301 11.50 27.57 -5.58
CA SER A 301 12.93 27.44 -5.39
C SER A 301 13.62 28.65 -6.02
N THR A 302 14.41 29.38 -5.24
CA THR A 302 15.28 30.43 -5.80
C THR A 302 16.27 29.77 -6.79
N PRO A 303 16.38 30.27 -8.03
CA PRO A 303 17.13 29.59 -9.09
C PRO A 303 18.63 29.48 -8.80
N LEU A 304 19.14 30.35 -7.92
CA LEU A 304 20.52 30.41 -7.49
C LEU A 304 20.58 30.28 -5.97
N THR A 305 21.61 29.61 -5.46
CA THR A 305 21.92 29.72 -4.02
C THR A 305 22.27 31.16 -3.70
N HIS A 306 21.99 31.61 -2.47
CA HIS A 306 22.30 32.97 -2.05
C HIS A 306 23.78 33.33 -2.29
N SER A 307 24.69 32.38 -2.07
CA SER A 307 26.12 32.54 -2.33
C SER A 307 26.44 32.72 -3.82
N THR A 308 25.89 31.87 -4.70
CA THR A 308 26.08 31.98 -6.15
C THR A 308 25.49 33.27 -6.70
N TYR A 309 24.33 33.69 -6.20
CA TYR A 309 23.69 34.94 -6.58
C TYR A 309 24.57 36.16 -6.23
N ILE A 310 25.07 36.22 -4.99
CA ILE A 310 25.99 37.28 -4.55
C ILE A 310 27.26 37.29 -5.40
N PHE A 311 27.85 36.11 -5.63
CA PHE A 311 29.05 36.00 -6.45
C PHE A 311 28.84 36.54 -7.87
N LEU A 312 27.75 36.14 -8.54
CA LEU A 312 27.42 36.62 -9.89
C LEU A 312 27.17 38.14 -9.90
N MET A 313 26.47 38.68 -8.90
CA MET A 313 26.21 40.12 -8.78
C MET A 313 27.52 40.92 -8.65
N VAL A 314 28.45 40.44 -7.82
CA VAL A 314 29.77 41.08 -7.65
C VAL A 314 30.58 40.98 -8.95
N LEU A 315 30.60 39.80 -9.58
CA LEU A 315 31.32 39.57 -10.84
C LEU A 315 30.82 40.50 -11.96
N PHE A 316 29.50 40.58 -12.17
CA PHE A 316 28.93 41.46 -13.20
C PHE A 316 29.17 42.95 -12.89
N SER A 317 29.16 43.33 -11.62
CA SER A 317 29.48 44.71 -11.21
C SER A 317 30.94 45.05 -11.51
N LEU A 318 31.88 44.14 -11.24
CA LEU A 318 33.31 44.33 -11.55
C LEU A 318 33.55 44.39 -13.07
N ILE A 319 32.88 43.54 -13.86
CA ILE A 319 32.96 43.59 -15.32
C ILE A 319 32.44 44.92 -15.85
N LEU A 320 31.30 45.41 -15.33
CA LEU A 320 30.74 46.70 -15.73
C LEU A 320 31.70 47.85 -15.44
N VAL A 321 32.31 47.86 -14.24
CA VAL A 321 33.33 48.86 -13.88
C VAL A 321 34.53 48.77 -14.80
N ALA A 322 35.03 47.58 -15.11
CA ALA A 322 36.15 47.39 -16.02
C ALA A 322 35.82 47.91 -17.43
N VAL A 323 34.62 47.63 -17.96
CA VAL A 323 34.17 48.13 -19.26
C VAL A 323 34.08 49.66 -19.28
N VAL A 324 33.55 50.28 -18.22
CA VAL A 324 33.49 51.74 -18.09
C VAL A 324 34.89 52.35 -18.03
N VAL A 325 35.80 51.76 -17.24
CA VAL A 325 37.19 52.24 -17.13
C VAL A 325 37.92 52.10 -18.47
N ILE A 326 37.79 50.95 -19.15
CA ILE A 326 38.38 50.74 -20.48
C ILE A 326 37.80 51.73 -21.48
N GLY A 327 36.48 51.94 -21.48
CA GLY A 327 35.82 52.94 -22.31
C GLY A 327 36.37 54.34 -22.06
N LEU A 328 36.47 54.77 -20.79
CA LEU A 328 37.03 56.06 -20.41
C LEU A 328 38.51 56.20 -20.84
N ILE A 329 39.31 55.14 -20.77
CA ILE A 329 40.71 55.14 -21.24
C ILE A 329 40.78 55.30 -22.77
N ILE A 330 39.92 54.61 -23.51
CA ILE A 330 39.83 54.72 -24.97
C ILE A 330 39.38 56.14 -25.37
N PHE A 331 38.35 56.68 -24.73
CA PHE A 331 37.84 58.03 -25.02
C PHE A 331 38.78 59.16 -24.55
N ARG A 332 39.58 58.95 -23.50
CA ARG A 332 40.60 59.92 -23.04
C ARG A 332 41.89 59.91 -23.88
N LYS A 333 42.11 58.91 -24.74
CA LYS A 333 43.23 58.90 -25.71
C LYS A 333 42.71 59.08 -27.15
N PRO A 334 42.34 60.30 -27.58
CA PRO A 334 41.93 60.55 -28.96
C PRO A 334 43.11 60.48 -29.97
N SER A 335 44.36 60.32 -29.51
CA SER A 335 45.54 60.50 -30.38
C SER A 335 45.98 59.25 -31.16
N TYR A 336 45.30 58.10 -31.03
CA TYR A 336 45.71 56.87 -31.74
C TYR A 336 44.87 56.57 -33.00
N PHE A 337 43.76 57.26 -33.23
CA PHE A 337 42.92 57.12 -34.43
C PHE A 337 43.04 58.28 -35.43
N ARG A 338 44.04 59.17 -35.26
CA ARG A 338 44.30 60.28 -36.21
C ARG A 338 45.75 60.27 -36.72
N LYS A 339 46.23 59.10 -37.13
CA LYS A 339 47.38 58.96 -38.03
C LYS A 339 46.99 57.93 -39.07
N ASP A 340 46.25 58.39 -40.08
CA ASP A 340 46.13 57.83 -41.44
C ASP A 340 45.01 58.58 -42.19
N MET A 341 45.08 59.92 -42.17
CA MET A 341 44.25 60.74 -43.05
C MET A 341 44.92 62.09 -43.30
N VAL A 342 46.00 62.09 -44.08
CA VAL A 342 46.34 63.01 -45.19
C VAL A 342 47.36 62.28 -46.07
#